data_AF-A0A1H7INN5-F1
#
_entry.id   AF-A0A1H7INN5-F1
#
_cell.length_a   1.000
_cell.length_b   1.000
_cell.length_c   1.000
_cell.angle_alpha   90.00
_cell.angle_beta   90.00
_cell.angle_gamma   90.00
#
_symmetry.space_group_name_H-M   'P 1'
#
loop_
_entity.id
_entity.type
_entity.pdbx_description
1 polymer ?
#
loop_
_entity_poly.entity_id
_entity_poly.type
_entity_poly.pdbx_seq_one_letter_code
_entity_poly.pdbx_strand_id
1 'polypeptide(L)'
;MNIDTGITSEVFTIKSQIRLLDIFNEIINKKSQIVYEYLKSLNLDNNVKIIVIGTYFTGLGIVKKLSEKYNNIILVDIYPHLEQLLYTKIGGELKNNIKFSSDLNLIYNGDVVIDTTGFGGINVEQSSKFNVNTFIIEDPIAENNDILLKHKNNILNRINVVNSQNKAIIKTKGINTKTSGTMSLTMRILTNALDNCLKKEGVLYSACEMGFFEEIIFKEKNIDKFIELTNMPAIKVSTIKPFNCNEIINRELDKITSKMILNET
;
A
#
# COMPACT_ATOMS: atom_id res chain seq x y z
N MET A 1 -25.08 7.87 2.05
CA MET A 1 -24.59 8.86 1.06
C MET A 1 -24.79 10.25 1.63
N ASN A 2 -23.85 11.17 1.41
CA ASN A 2 -24.02 12.57 1.79
C ASN A 2 -24.37 13.37 0.52
N ILE A 3 -25.53 14.01 0.51
CA ILE A 3 -26.10 14.70 -0.67
C ILE A 3 -26.50 16.10 -0.25
N ASP A 4 -25.95 17.09 -0.94
CA ASP A 4 -26.28 18.51 -0.78
C ASP A 4 -26.87 19.05 -2.08
N THR A 5 -27.56 20.19 -2.03
CA THR A 5 -27.89 20.94 -3.26
C THR A 5 -26.63 21.58 -3.84
N GLY A 6 -26.54 21.60 -5.17
CA GLY A 6 -25.48 22.22 -5.94
C GLY A 6 -25.77 23.70 -6.21
N ILE A 7 -25.43 24.15 -7.41
CA ILE A 7 -25.57 25.55 -7.84
C ILE A 7 -27.04 26.00 -7.83
N THR A 8 -27.97 25.07 -8.10
CA THR A 8 -29.42 25.28 -8.03
C THR A 8 -30.08 24.10 -7.29
N SER A 9 -31.37 24.22 -6.97
CA SER A 9 -32.15 23.15 -6.34
C SER A 9 -32.37 21.91 -7.23
N GLU A 10 -32.08 22.01 -8.53
CA GLU A 10 -32.21 20.90 -9.48
C GLU A 10 -30.92 20.08 -9.62
N VAL A 11 -29.81 20.60 -9.09
CA VAL A 11 -28.51 19.94 -9.13
C VAL A 11 -28.14 19.48 -7.74
N PHE A 12 -27.62 18.26 -7.62
CA PHE A 12 -27.16 17.67 -6.38
C PHE A 12 -25.65 17.49 -6.39
N THR A 13 -25.03 17.68 -5.23
CA THR A 13 -23.64 17.31 -4.96
C THR A 13 -23.61 16.07 -4.08
N ILE A 14 -23.18 14.95 -4.63
CA ILE A 14 -22.97 13.70 -3.90
C ILE A 14 -21.52 13.66 -3.41
N LYS A 15 -21.30 13.36 -2.14
CA LYS A 15 -19.98 13.08 -1.56
C LYS A 15 -19.92 11.59 -1.19
N SER A 16 -18.87 10.89 -1.59
CA SER A 16 -18.67 9.50 -1.16
C SER A 16 -18.51 9.43 0.35
N GLN A 17 -19.01 8.34 0.96
CA GLN A 17 -18.73 8.06 2.37
C GLN A 17 -17.34 7.43 2.52
N ILE A 18 -16.91 6.69 1.49
CA ILE A 18 -15.53 6.21 1.38
C ILE A 18 -14.60 7.42 1.26
N ARG A 19 -13.62 7.48 2.16
CA ARG A 19 -12.54 8.47 2.16
C ARG A 19 -11.31 7.91 1.44
N LEU A 20 -10.35 8.78 1.12
CA LEU A 20 -9.07 8.34 0.57
C LEU A 20 -8.33 7.37 1.50
N LEU A 21 -8.38 7.64 2.81
CA LEU A 21 -7.87 6.76 3.87
C LEU A 21 -8.43 5.33 3.75
N ASP A 22 -9.72 5.18 3.48
CA ASP A 22 -10.37 3.88 3.42
C ASP A 22 -9.89 3.09 2.18
N ILE A 23 -9.64 3.77 1.05
CA ILE A 23 -9.05 3.16 -0.16
C ILE A 23 -7.61 2.70 0.12
N PHE A 24 -6.79 3.55 0.75
CA PHE A 24 -5.43 3.16 1.14
C PHE A 24 -5.45 1.91 2.03
N ASN A 25 -6.30 1.91 3.05
CA ASN A 25 -6.41 0.82 4.00
C ASN A 25 -6.86 -0.48 3.36
N GLU A 26 -7.81 -0.45 2.43
CA GLU A 26 -8.24 -1.67 1.74
C GLU A 26 -7.11 -2.27 0.90
N ILE A 27 -6.36 -1.45 0.15
CA ILE A 27 -5.20 -1.93 -0.64
C ILE A 27 -4.12 -2.50 0.27
N ILE A 28 -3.77 -1.76 1.34
CA ILE A 28 -2.74 -2.18 2.29
C ILE A 28 -3.16 -3.46 3.01
N ASN A 29 -4.44 -3.61 3.36
CA ASN A 29 -4.98 -4.81 3.99
C ASN A 29 -4.84 -6.02 3.07
N LYS A 30 -5.20 -5.91 1.78
CA LYS A 30 -5.02 -7.02 0.81
C LYS A 30 -3.56 -7.49 0.74
N LYS A 31 -2.59 -6.57 0.79
CA LYS A 31 -1.15 -6.90 0.76
C LYS A 31 -0.63 -7.47 2.08
N SER A 32 -1.00 -6.87 3.20
CA SER A 32 -0.51 -7.28 4.52
C SER A 32 -1.13 -8.61 4.96
N GLN A 33 -2.39 -8.87 4.61
CA GLN A 33 -3.08 -10.12 4.93
C GLN A 33 -2.39 -11.33 4.30
N ILE A 34 -1.98 -11.26 3.02
CA ILE A 34 -1.31 -12.39 2.37
C ILE A 34 0.06 -12.69 2.97
N VAL A 35 0.77 -11.67 3.45
CA VAL A 35 2.06 -11.82 4.14
C VAL A 35 1.84 -12.45 5.51
N TYR A 36 0.82 -11.98 6.24
CA TYR A 36 0.45 -12.54 7.54
C TYR A 36 0.09 -14.03 7.44
N GLU A 37 -0.78 -14.40 6.49
CA GLU A 37 -1.17 -15.81 6.30
C GLU A 37 0.02 -16.67 5.87
N TYR A 38 0.89 -16.15 5.00
CA TYR A 38 2.10 -16.87 4.61
C TYR A 38 3.03 -17.13 5.80
N LEU A 39 3.36 -16.12 6.61
CA LEU A 39 4.21 -16.31 7.79
C LEU A 39 3.55 -17.20 8.85
N LYS A 40 2.21 -17.15 8.97
CA LYS A 40 1.46 -18.06 9.83
C LYS A 40 1.59 -19.51 9.37
N SER A 41 1.57 -19.76 8.06
CA SER A 41 1.72 -21.11 7.49
C SER A 41 3.09 -21.73 7.74
N LEU A 42 4.12 -20.91 7.97
CA LEU A 42 5.47 -21.36 8.32
C LEU A 42 5.63 -21.78 9.80
N ASN A 43 4.58 -21.66 10.63
CA ASN A 43 4.57 -22.05 12.04
C ASN A 43 5.73 -21.47 12.87
N LEU A 44 6.13 -20.24 12.56
CA LEU A 44 7.21 -19.54 13.27
C LEU A 44 6.83 -19.21 14.73
N ASP A 45 7.83 -19.20 15.61
CA ASP A 45 7.70 -18.71 16.99
C ASP A 45 7.28 -17.23 17.04
N ASN A 46 6.50 -16.83 18.04
CA ASN A 46 6.00 -15.46 18.15
C ASN A 46 7.11 -14.42 18.42
N ASN A 47 8.27 -14.84 18.93
CA ASN A 47 9.43 -13.99 19.21
C ASN A 47 10.48 -14.01 18.08
N VAL A 48 10.19 -14.67 16.95
CA VAL A 48 11.01 -14.60 15.74
C VAL A 48 11.26 -13.14 15.38
N LYS A 49 12.51 -12.80 15.03
CA LYS A 49 12.86 -11.42 14.74
C LYS A 49 12.52 -11.07 13.30
N ILE A 50 11.48 -10.26 13.14
CA ILE A 50 10.97 -9.83 11.84
C ILE A 50 11.48 -8.42 11.54
N ILE A 51 12.17 -8.25 10.42
CA ILE A 51 12.57 -6.95 9.89
C ILE A 51 11.74 -6.63 8.65
N VAL A 52 11.06 -5.48 8.67
CA VAL A 52 10.36 -4.95 7.49
C VAL A 52 11.07 -3.69 7.02
N ILE A 53 11.37 -3.62 5.73
CA ILE A 53 12.19 -2.56 5.14
C ILE A 53 11.32 -1.74 4.19
N GLY A 54 11.28 -0.43 4.42
CA GLY A 54 10.39 0.51 3.76
C GLY A 54 9.06 0.64 4.50
N THR A 55 8.73 1.85 4.95
CA THR A 55 7.49 2.16 5.67
C THR A 55 6.35 2.43 4.72
N TYR A 56 6.57 3.29 3.72
CA TYR A 56 5.55 3.81 2.82
C TYR A 56 5.17 2.81 1.72
N PHE A 57 3.93 2.33 1.62
CA PHE A 57 2.94 2.13 2.69
C PHE A 57 2.74 0.64 3.01
N THR A 58 3.21 -0.25 2.14
CA THR A 58 3.00 -1.69 2.30
C THR A 58 3.65 -2.17 3.59
N GLY A 59 4.89 -1.77 3.88
CA GLY A 59 5.59 -2.17 5.10
C GLY A 59 4.88 -1.71 6.38
N LEU A 60 4.32 -0.50 6.41
CA LEU A 60 3.48 -0.02 7.53
C LEU A 60 2.30 -0.95 7.83
N GLY A 61 1.57 -1.36 6.79
CA GLY A 61 0.47 -2.31 6.95
C GLY A 61 0.92 -3.68 7.40
N ILE A 62 2.03 -4.17 6.83
CA ILE A 62 2.60 -5.46 7.20
C ILE A 62 2.98 -5.46 8.68
N VAL A 63 3.71 -4.46 9.19
CA VAL A 63 4.12 -4.46 10.61
C VAL A 63 2.93 -4.35 11.56
N LYS A 64 1.92 -3.54 11.22
CA LYS A 64 0.69 -3.44 12.02
C LYS A 64 -0.05 -4.76 12.04
N LYS A 65 -0.18 -5.42 10.89
CA LYS A 65 -0.85 -6.72 10.78
C LYS A 65 -0.10 -7.82 11.51
N LEU A 66 1.22 -7.87 11.37
CA LEU A 66 2.07 -8.85 12.06
C LEU A 66 2.10 -8.61 13.57
N SER A 67 1.92 -7.37 14.04
CA SER A 67 1.83 -7.05 15.47
C SER A 67 0.65 -7.75 16.17
N GLU A 68 -0.34 -8.27 15.43
CA GLU A 68 -1.41 -9.10 15.98
C GLU A 68 -0.90 -10.42 16.59
N LYS A 69 0.27 -10.92 16.17
CA LYS A 69 0.82 -12.22 16.60
C LYS A 69 2.27 -12.16 17.08
N TYR A 70 3.12 -11.38 16.42
CA TYR A 70 4.56 -11.38 16.65
C TYR A 70 5.00 -10.21 17.54
N ASN A 71 5.96 -10.47 18.41
CA ASN A 71 6.40 -9.52 19.45
C ASN A 71 7.70 -8.78 19.10
N ASN A 72 8.48 -9.31 18.16
CA ASN A 72 9.83 -8.81 17.85
C ASN A 72 9.90 -8.32 16.40
N ILE A 73 9.21 -7.20 16.14
CA ILE A 73 9.13 -6.59 14.81
C ILE A 73 9.91 -5.29 14.81
N ILE A 74 10.78 -5.11 13.81
CA ILE A 74 11.48 -3.85 13.54
C ILE A 74 11.08 -3.35 12.16
N LEU A 75 10.55 -2.14 12.10
CA LEU A 75 10.35 -1.38 10.88
C LEU A 75 11.58 -0.51 10.62
N VAL A 76 12.19 -0.66 9.45
CA VAL A 76 13.39 0.08 9.06
C VAL A 76 13.10 0.96 7.85
N ASP A 77 13.41 2.25 7.96
CA ASP A 77 13.29 3.21 6.85
C ASP A 77 14.34 4.31 6.96
N ILE A 78 14.92 4.73 5.83
CA ILE A 78 15.92 5.81 5.79
C ILE A 78 15.35 7.16 6.24
N TYR A 79 14.03 7.32 6.21
CA TYR A 79 13.35 8.55 6.57
C TYR A 79 12.75 8.47 7.98
N PRO A 80 13.39 9.09 9.00
CA PRO A 80 12.96 8.93 10.39
C PRO A 80 11.56 9.49 10.68
N HIS A 81 11.14 10.53 9.96
CA HIS A 81 9.81 11.13 10.14
C HIS A 81 8.65 10.17 9.78
N LEU A 82 8.92 9.09 9.02
CA LEU A 82 7.90 8.09 8.69
C LEU A 82 7.45 7.25 9.88
N GLU A 83 8.20 7.27 11.00
CA GLU A 83 7.76 6.66 12.26
C GLU A 83 6.36 7.15 12.66
N GLN A 84 6.06 8.42 12.42
CA GLN A 84 4.77 9.02 12.78
C GLN A 84 3.58 8.27 12.15
N LEU A 85 3.75 7.67 10.96
CA LEU A 85 2.68 6.92 10.29
C LEU A 85 2.20 5.70 11.10
N LEU A 86 3.05 5.15 11.98
CA LEU A 86 2.68 4.03 12.86
C LEU A 86 1.50 4.37 13.77
N TYR A 87 1.42 5.63 14.20
CA TYR A 87 0.42 6.12 15.13
C TYR A 87 -0.81 6.71 14.43
N THR A 88 -0.90 6.55 13.11
CA THR A 88 -2.06 6.97 12.30
C THR A 88 -2.99 5.79 12.00
N LYS A 89 -4.16 6.06 11.40
CA LYS A 89 -5.10 5.01 10.95
C LYS A 89 -4.71 4.36 9.62
N ILE A 90 -3.65 4.82 8.95
CA ILE A 90 -3.19 4.23 7.68
C ILE A 90 -2.60 2.85 7.96
N GLY A 91 -3.00 1.85 7.16
CA GLY A 91 -2.56 0.46 7.30
C GLY A 91 -3.16 -0.27 8.50
N GLY A 92 -4.21 0.26 9.13
CA GLY A 92 -4.90 -0.35 10.27
C GLY A 92 -4.40 0.13 11.64
N GLU A 93 -4.73 -0.62 12.68
CA GLU A 93 -4.41 -0.32 14.07
C GLU A 93 -3.20 -1.14 14.54
N LEU A 94 -2.29 -0.51 15.27
CA LEU A 94 -1.15 -1.19 15.89
C LEU A 94 -1.62 -1.95 17.14
N LYS A 95 -1.35 -3.25 17.24
CA LYS A 95 -1.80 -4.09 18.38
C LYS A 95 -0.75 -4.29 19.44
N ASN A 96 0.51 -4.45 19.02
CA ASN A 96 1.65 -4.58 19.91
C ASN A 96 2.73 -3.56 19.53
N ASN A 97 3.60 -3.23 20.48
CA ASN A 97 4.72 -2.34 20.24
C ASN A 97 5.62 -2.92 19.14
N ILE A 98 6.04 -2.05 18.23
CA ILE A 98 7.07 -2.36 17.25
C ILE A 98 8.22 -1.37 17.43
N LYS A 99 9.43 -1.77 17.03
CA LYS A 99 10.57 -0.86 17.01
C LYS A 99 10.65 -0.20 15.63
N PHE A 100 10.75 1.12 15.59
CA PHE A 100 11.15 1.84 14.39
C PHE A 100 12.66 2.14 14.44
N SER A 101 13.33 2.15 13.29
CA SER A 101 14.73 2.56 13.17
C SER A 101 15.04 3.14 11.79
N SER A 102 15.95 4.11 11.75
CA SER A 102 16.59 4.57 10.52
C SER A 102 17.97 3.99 10.26
N ASP A 103 18.47 3.14 11.17
CA ASP A 103 19.74 2.43 10.98
C ASP A 103 19.56 1.24 10.03
N LEU A 104 20.04 1.41 8.80
CA LEU A 104 20.00 0.38 7.76
C LEU A 104 20.84 -0.85 8.08
N ASN A 105 21.79 -0.80 9.03
CA ASN A 105 22.56 -1.99 9.39
C ASN A 105 21.70 -3.03 10.12
N LEU A 106 20.58 -2.62 10.70
CA LEU A 106 19.67 -3.53 11.40
C LEU A 106 18.98 -4.53 10.48
N ILE A 107 18.94 -4.27 9.17
CA ILE A 107 18.25 -5.14 8.20
C ILE A 107 18.80 -6.56 8.21
N TYR A 108 20.10 -6.72 8.49
CA TYR A 108 20.78 -8.02 8.48
C TYR A 108 20.58 -8.86 9.74
N ASN A 109 19.91 -8.31 10.76
CA ASN A 109 19.82 -8.94 12.07
C ASN A 109 18.51 -9.72 12.28
N GLY A 110 17.72 -9.97 11.23
CA GLY A 110 16.41 -10.63 11.30
C GLY A 110 16.46 -12.11 10.91
N ASP A 111 15.54 -12.89 11.47
CA ASP A 111 15.27 -14.26 11.01
C ASP A 111 14.32 -14.25 9.79
N VAL A 112 13.44 -13.25 9.75
CA VAL A 112 12.51 -12.97 8.65
C VAL A 112 12.77 -11.55 8.17
N VAL A 113 13.00 -11.37 6.86
CA VAL A 113 13.17 -10.05 6.25
C VAL A 113 12.12 -9.84 5.16
N ILE A 114 11.49 -8.68 5.17
CA ILE A 114 10.44 -8.28 4.23
C ILE A 114 10.83 -6.95 3.57
N ASP A 115 11.27 -7.01 2.32
CA ASP A 115 11.63 -5.84 1.51
C ASP A 115 10.42 -5.28 0.75
N THR A 116 9.95 -4.10 1.13
CA THR A 116 8.85 -3.37 0.46
C THR A 116 9.33 -2.12 -0.28
N THR A 117 10.64 -1.95 -0.45
CA THR A 117 11.24 -0.72 -0.96
C THR A 117 11.04 -0.49 -2.47
N GLY A 118 10.69 -1.54 -3.23
CA GLY A 118 10.35 -1.43 -4.65
C GLY A 118 11.51 -0.93 -5.53
N PHE A 119 11.26 0.08 -6.36
CA PHE A 119 12.27 0.64 -7.27
C PHE A 119 13.30 1.51 -6.55
N GLY A 120 14.59 1.25 -6.79
CA GLY A 120 15.67 2.08 -6.23
C GLY A 120 15.90 1.90 -4.72
N GLY A 121 15.25 0.89 -4.12
CA GLY A 121 15.45 0.51 -2.74
C GLY A 121 16.70 -0.35 -2.53
N ILE A 122 16.57 -1.42 -1.73
CA ILE A 122 17.67 -2.36 -1.47
C ILE A 122 18.25 -2.84 -2.80
N ASN A 123 19.57 -2.87 -2.92
CA ASN A 123 20.24 -3.33 -4.13
C ASN A 123 20.69 -4.81 -4.03
N VAL A 124 21.25 -5.35 -5.11
CA VAL A 124 21.68 -6.76 -5.17
C VAL A 124 22.84 -7.05 -4.20
N GLU A 125 23.77 -6.11 -4.02
CA GLU A 125 24.91 -6.26 -3.11
C GLU A 125 24.48 -6.27 -1.63
N GLN A 126 23.48 -5.47 -1.27
CA GLN A 126 22.86 -5.54 0.05
C GLN A 126 22.08 -6.85 0.19
N SER A 127 21.37 -7.28 -0.86
CA SER A 127 20.59 -8.52 -0.83
C SER A 127 21.47 -9.76 -0.63
N SER A 128 22.68 -9.79 -1.20
CA SER A 128 23.58 -10.94 -1.07
C SER A 128 24.17 -11.11 0.33
N LYS A 129 24.04 -10.11 1.21
CA LYS A 129 24.51 -10.15 2.61
C LYS A 129 23.48 -10.78 3.55
N PHE A 130 22.24 -11.00 3.10
CA PHE A 130 21.22 -11.63 3.93
C PHE A 130 21.48 -13.13 4.10
N ASN A 131 21.47 -13.57 5.36
CA ASN A 131 21.47 -14.96 5.78
C ASN A 131 20.32 -15.15 6.79
N VAL A 132 19.14 -15.51 6.27
CA VAL A 132 17.87 -15.46 7.01
C VAL A 132 17.03 -16.71 6.76
N ASN A 133 16.06 -17.03 7.61
CA ASN A 133 15.19 -18.19 7.41
C ASN A 133 14.14 -17.93 6.33
N THR A 134 13.65 -16.69 6.25
CA THR A 134 12.62 -16.27 5.30
C THR A 134 12.92 -14.90 4.75
N PHE A 135 12.84 -14.76 3.43
CA PHE A 135 12.97 -13.50 2.72
C PHE A 135 11.76 -13.27 1.81
N ILE A 136 11.10 -12.14 1.99
CA ILE A 136 9.93 -11.73 1.22
C ILE A 136 10.24 -10.40 0.54
N ILE A 137 9.86 -10.24 -0.72
CA ILE A 137 10.05 -8.98 -1.46
C ILE A 137 8.77 -8.55 -2.19
N GLU A 138 8.46 -7.26 -2.19
CA GLU A 138 7.38 -6.71 -3.00
C GLU A 138 7.83 -6.49 -4.45
N ASP A 139 7.07 -7.04 -5.41
CA ASP A 139 7.22 -6.70 -6.82
C ASP A 139 6.58 -5.33 -7.07
N PRO A 140 7.36 -4.27 -7.42
CA PRO A 140 6.81 -2.94 -7.67
C PRO A 140 6.00 -2.85 -8.97
N ILE A 141 6.01 -3.87 -9.83
CA ILE A 141 5.21 -3.93 -11.05
C ILE A 141 3.84 -4.52 -10.76
N ALA A 142 2.77 -3.86 -11.21
CA ALA A 142 1.43 -4.45 -11.16
C ALA A 142 1.18 -5.37 -12.35
N GLU A 143 1.30 -4.82 -13.55
CA GLU A 143 0.98 -5.49 -14.82
C GLU A 143 2.17 -5.43 -15.79
N ASN A 144 2.17 -6.32 -16.77
CA ASN A 144 3.20 -6.34 -17.83
C ASN A 144 2.87 -5.36 -18.98
N ASN A 145 2.45 -4.14 -18.64
CA ASN A 145 1.97 -3.13 -19.58
C ASN A 145 2.97 -1.98 -19.83
N ASP A 146 4.15 -1.98 -19.20
CA ASP A 146 5.20 -0.97 -19.39
C ASP A 146 6.58 -1.63 -19.45
N ILE A 147 7.20 -1.59 -20.64
CA ILE A 147 8.48 -2.26 -20.92
C ILE A 147 9.64 -1.61 -20.15
N LEU A 148 9.65 -0.29 -20.01
CA LEU A 148 10.72 0.43 -19.32
C LEU A 148 10.72 0.10 -17.83
N LEU A 149 9.54 0.08 -17.21
CA LEU A 149 9.41 -0.31 -15.80
C LEU A 149 9.79 -1.77 -15.60
N LYS A 150 9.39 -2.66 -16.51
CA LYS A 150 9.79 -4.08 -16.47
C LYS A 150 11.31 -4.23 -16.51
N HIS A 151 12.01 -3.49 -17.38
CA HIS A 151 13.47 -3.53 -17.45
C HIS A 151 14.16 -2.92 -16.23
N LYS A 152 13.56 -1.92 -15.62
CA LYS A 152 14.07 -1.33 -14.37
C LYS A 152 13.86 -2.26 -13.16
N ASN A 153 12.92 -3.20 -13.25
CA ASN A 153 12.59 -4.09 -12.14
C ASN A 153 13.67 -5.17 -11.95
N ASN A 154 14.30 -5.17 -10.78
CA ASN A 154 15.41 -6.07 -10.45
C ASN A 154 15.07 -6.99 -9.26
N ILE A 155 13.80 -7.15 -8.88
CA ILE A 155 13.44 -7.98 -7.71
C ILE A 155 13.93 -9.43 -7.81
N LEU A 156 13.92 -10.02 -9.01
CA LEU A 156 14.41 -11.39 -9.22
C LEU A 156 15.93 -11.48 -8.99
N ASN A 157 16.69 -10.47 -9.41
CA ASN A 157 18.12 -10.42 -9.14
C ASN A 157 18.41 -10.30 -7.64
N ARG A 158 17.57 -9.55 -6.90
CA ARG A 158 17.70 -9.36 -5.45
C ARG A 158 17.37 -10.63 -4.68
N ILE A 159 16.21 -11.24 -4.93
CA ILE A 159 15.76 -12.43 -4.18
C ILE A 159 16.65 -13.65 -4.44
N ASN A 160 17.21 -13.78 -5.65
CA ASN A 160 18.02 -14.94 -6.02
C ASN A 160 19.36 -14.98 -5.27
N VAL A 161 19.97 -13.83 -4.95
CA VAL A 161 21.26 -13.78 -4.25
C VAL A 161 21.14 -13.91 -2.72
N VAL A 162 19.94 -13.84 -2.16
CA VAL A 162 19.72 -13.99 -0.71
C VAL A 162 19.97 -15.44 -0.28
N ASN A 163 20.72 -15.66 0.81
CA ASN A 163 20.78 -16.96 1.45
C ASN A 163 19.57 -17.14 2.38
N SER A 164 18.54 -17.86 1.91
CA SER A 164 17.31 -18.13 2.66
C SER A 164 16.64 -19.41 2.21
N GLN A 165 16.10 -20.17 3.16
CA GLN A 165 15.31 -21.38 2.89
C GLN A 165 13.97 -21.05 2.25
N ASN A 166 13.32 -19.97 2.69
CA ASN A 166 12.01 -19.56 2.20
C ASN A 166 12.15 -18.23 1.46
N LYS A 167 11.74 -18.21 0.18
CA LYS A 167 11.78 -17.01 -0.67
C LYS A 167 10.41 -16.80 -1.30
N ALA A 168 9.84 -15.61 -1.14
CA ALA A 168 8.54 -15.30 -1.72
C ALA A 168 8.43 -13.86 -2.21
N ILE A 169 7.54 -13.64 -3.17
CA ILE A 169 7.27 -12.35 -3.80
C ILE A 169 5.82 -11.94 -3.54
N ILE A 170 5.61 -10.73 -3.04
CA ILE A 170 4.29 -10.10 -2.94
C ILE A 170 3.95 -9.53 -4.31
N LYS A 171 2.90 -10.03 -4.97
CA LYS A 171 2.43 -9.54 -6.26
C LYS A 171 1.02 -8.98 -6.14
N THR A 172 0.83 -7.71 -6.48
CA THR A 172 -0.48 -7.02 -6.44
C THR A 172 -0.84 -6.47 -7.81
N LYS A 173 -2.05 -6.74 -8.31
CA LYS A 173 -2.50 -6.40 -9.68
C LYS A 173 -4.02 -6.31 -9.81
N GLY A 174 -4.54 -6.03 -11.01
CA GLY A 174 -5.97 -6.25 -11.37
C GLY A 174 -6.72 -5.04 -11.95
N ILE A 175 -6.16 -3.84 -11.90
CA ILE A 175 -6.83 -2.60 -12.36
C ILE A 175 -6.12 -1.89 -13.52
N ASN A 176 -5.24 -2.62 -14.23
CA ASN A 176 -4.45 -2.11 -15.34
C ASN A 176 -3.65 -0.83 -14.99
N THR A 177 -3.01 -0.83 -13.83
CA THR A 177 -2.04 0.21 -13.46
C THR A 177 -0.62 -0.26 -13.78
N LYS A 178 0.34 0.68 -13.79
CA LYS A 178 1.74 0.39 -14.11
C LYS A 178 2.48 -0.28 -12.95
N THR A 179 2.28 0.23 -11.74
CA THR A 179 3.01 -0.21 -10.54
C THR A 179 2.04 -0.74 -9.49
N SER A 180 2.52 -1.66 -8.67
CA SER A 180 1.77 -2.25 -7.56
C SER A 180 1.75 -1.35 -6.33
N GLY A 181 2.45 -0.21 -6.36
CA GLY A 181 2.52 0.74 -5.25
C GLY A 181 1.14 1.20 -4.81
N THR A 182 0.93 1.29 -3.50
CA THR A 182 -0.37 1.62 -2.91
C THR A 182 -0.92 2.95 -3.44
N MET A 183 -0.05 3.96 -3.62
CA MET A 183 -0.43 5.24 -4.20
C MET A 183 -0.90 5.11 -5.65
N SER A 184 -0.16 4.39 -6.49
CA SER A 184 -0.51 4.20 -7.90
C SER A 184 -1.78 3.38 -8.10
N LEU A 185 -2.04 2.40 -7.22
CA LEU A 185 -3.32 1.68 -7.19
C LEU A 185 -4.48 2.61 -6.77
N THR A 186 -4.27 3.43 -5.75
CA THR A 186 -5.26 4.41 -5.27
C THR A 186 -5.62 5.42 -6.37
N MET A 187 -4.62 6.02 -7.00
CA MET A 187 -4.84 6.97 -8.10
C MET A 187 -5.61 6.31 -9.24
N ARG A 188 -5.27 5.07 -9.61
CA ARG A 188 -5.99 4.34 -10.66
C ARG A 188 -7.44 4.03 -10.29
N ILE A 189 -7.72 3.65 -9.04
CA ILE A 189 -9.09 3.46 -8.55
C ILE A 189 -9.90 4.75 -8.71
N LEU A 190 -9.34 5.88 -8.25
CA LEU A 190 -10.03 7.17 -8.33
C LEU A 190 -10.27 7.57 -9.78
N THR A 191 -9.26 7.48 -10.66
CA THR A 191 -9.43 7.79 -12.09
C THR A 191 -10.52 6.92 -12.73
N ASN A 192 -10.48 5.60 -12.52
CA ASN A 192 -11.52 4.70 -13.05
C ASN A 192 -12.90 5.03 -12.47
N ALA A 193 -12.99 5.36 -11.18
CA ALA A 193 -14.24 5.71 -10.53
C ALA A 193 -14.82 7.01 -11.08
N LEU A 194 -14.00 8.04 -11.30
CA LEU A 194 -14.41 9.29 -11.95
C LEU A 194 -14.93 9.02 -13.38
N ASP A 195 -14.17 8.27 -14.19
CA ASP A 195 -14.58 7.91 -15.55
C ASP A 195 -15.91 7.15 -15.57
N ASN A 196 -16.15 6.29 -14.57
CA ASN A 196 -17.40 5.56 -14.43
C ASN A 196 -18.55 6.43 -13.92
N CYS A 197 -18.28 7.44 -13.09
CA CYS A 197 -19.28 8.44 -12.69
C CYS A 197 -19.72 9.28 -13.88
N LEU A 198 -18.78 9.77 -14.70
CA LEU A 198 -19.09 10.60 -15.87
C LEU A 198 -19.97 9.90 -16.91
N LYS A 199 -19.97 8.56 -16.95
CA LYS A 199 -20.84 7.77 -17.84
C LYS A 199 -22.29 7.66 -17.35
N LYS A 200 -22.60 8.08 -16.11
CA LYS A 200 -23.95 8.00 -15.56
C LYS A 200 -24.84 9.11 -16.11
N GLU A 201 -26.06 8.74 -16.49
CA GLU A 201 -27.08 9.69 -16.94
C GLU A 201 -27.32 10.79 -15.90
N GLY A 202 -27.34 12.04 -16.36
CA GLY A 202 -27.59 13.20 -15.51
C GLY A 202 -26.38 13.65 -14.68
N VAL A 203 -25.19 13.08 -14.85
CA VAL A 203 -23.95 13.62 -14.25
C VAL A 203 -23.45 14.79 -15.08
N LEU A 204 -23.14 15.89 -14.39
CA LEU A 204 -22.54 17.08 -14.99
C LEU A 204 -21.01 16.95 -14.96
N TYR A 205 -20.46 16.62 -13.79
CA TYR A 205 -19.04 16.37 -13.60
C TYR A 205 -18.78 15.56 -12.31
N SER A 206 -17.60 14.97 -12.22
CA SER A 206 -17.10 14.32 -11.01
C SER A 206 -15.67 14.78 -10.72
N ALA A 207 -15.33 14.93 -9.45
CA ALA A 207 -14.02 15.38 -9.01
C ALA A 207 -13.54 14.60 -7.78
N CYS A 208 -12.23 14.57 -7.58
CA CYS A 208 -11.59 14.09 -6.37
C CYS A 208 -10.43 15.03 -6.02
N GLU A 209 -10.13 15.17 -4.74
CA GLU A 209 -8.97 15.94 -4.27
C GLU A 209 -7.70 15.08 -4.43
N MET A 210 -7.17 15.02 -5.65
CA MET A 210 -5.89 14.41 -5.96
C MET A 210 -4.77 15.41 -5.68
N GLY A 211 -4.00 15.20 -4.60
CA GLY A 211 -2.75 15.90 -4.34
C GLY A 211 -1.53 15.04 -4.67
N PHE A 212 -0.36 15.68 -4.80
CA PHE A 212 0.92 14.97 -4.82
C PHE A 212 1.32 14.59 -3.39
N PHE A 213 0.69 13.56 -2.84
CA PHE A 213 0.91 13.15 -1.44
C PHE A 213 2.36 12.78 -1.12
N GLU A 214 3.11 12.30 -2.11
CA GLU A 214 4.54 12.02 -1.96
C GLU A 214 5.37 13.28 -1.69
N GLU A 215 4.98 14.43 -2.22
CA GLU A 215 5.64 15.70 -1.90
C GLU A 215 5.40 16.11 -0.45
N ILE A 216 4.17 15.97 0.03
CA ILE A 216 3.80 16.27 1.42
C ILE A 216 4.57 15.35 2.39
N ILE A 217 4.66 14.06 2.07
CA ILE A 217 5.34 13.09 2.93
C ILE A 217 6.85 13.26 2.84
N PHE A 218 7.45 13.22 1.66
CA PHE A 218 8.91 13.10 1.54
C PHE A 218 9.66 14.44 1.48
N LYS A 219 9.05 15.49 0.93
CA LYS A 219 9.68 16.82 0.84
C LYS A 219 9.27 17.72 2.00
N GLU A 220 7.96 17.88 2.23
CA GLU A 220 7.45 18.70 3.33
C GLU A 220 7.60 18.01 4.69
N LYS A 221 7.70 16.67 4.73
CA LYS A 221 7.78 15.86 5.96
C LYS A 221 6.62 16.11 6.90
N ASN A 222 5.43 16.34 6.33
CA ASN A 222 4.25 16.75 7.06
C ASN A 222 3.18 15.64 7.06
N ILE A 223 3.32 14.70 8.00
CA ILE A 223 2.41 13.56 8.12
C ILE A 223 1.02 14.02 8.55
N ASP A 224 0.89 15.03 9.41
CA ASP A 224 -0.42 15.54 9.86
C ASP A 224 -1.23 16.10 8.70
N LYS A 225 -0.61 16.92 7.84
CA LYS A 225 -1.24 17.43 6.61
C LYS A 225 -1.63 16.30 5.67
N PHE A 226 -0.78 15.29 5.52
CA PHE A 226 -1.14 14.10 4.74
C PHE A 226 -2.40 13.44 5.32
N ILE A 227 -2.45 13.19 6.62
CA ILE A 227 -3.59 12.55 7.28
C ILE A 227 -4.87 13.38 7.15
N GLU A 228 -4.80 14.70 7.32
CA GLU A 228 -5.93 15.61 7.11
C GLU A 228 -6.54 15.42 5.71
N LEU A 229 -5.70 15.46 4.67
CA LEU A 229 -6.15 15.31 3.29
C LEU A 229 -6.72 13.92 3.00
N THR A 230 -6.17 12.86 3.61
CA THR A 230 -6.70 11.50 3.42
C THR A 230 -8.07 11.28 4.08
N ASN A 231 -8.49 12.12 5.02
CA ASN A 231 -9.79 12.00 5.69
C ASN A 231 -10.95 12.59 4.86
N MET A 232 -10.67 13.21 3.72
CA MET A 232 -11.69 13.76 2.83
C MET A 232 -12.42 12.66 2.04
N PRO A 233 -13.70 12.89 1.65
CA PRO A 233 -14.40 12.04 0.70
C PRO A 233 -13.57 11.77 -0.55
N ALA A 234 -13.45 10.52 -0.95
CA ALA A 234 -12.65 10.11 -2.10
C ALA A 234 -13.12 10.76 -3.41
N ILE A 235 -14.44 10.85 -3.63
CA ILE A 235 -15.00 11.51 -4.82
C ILE A 235 -16.22 12.39 -4.45
N LYS A 236 -16.41 13.43 -5.25
CA LYS A 236 -17.57 14.33 -5.25
C LYS A 236 -18.17 14.34 -6.66
N VAL A 237 -19.49 14.28 -6.79
CA VAL A 237 -20.18 14.24 -8.09
C VAL A 237 -21.30 15.27 -8.12
N SER A 238 -21.34 16.08 -9.17
CA SER A 238 -22.44 16.98 -9.49
C SER A 238 -23.41 16.29 -10.46
N THR A 239 -24.68 16.18 -10.10
CA THR A 239 -25.68 15.45 -10.90
C THR A 239 -27.10 15.92 -10.66
N ILE A 240 -27.99 15.79 -11.64
CA ILE A 240 -29.44 15.98 -11.47
C ILE A 240 -30.16 14.71 -10.96
N LYS A 241 -29.46 13.56 -10.92
CA LYS A 241 -30.04 12.25 -10.56
C LYS A 241 -29.11 11.51 -9.60
N PRO A 242 -29.34 11.59 -8.28
CA PRO A 242 -28.43 10.99 -7.30
C PRO A 242 -28.24 9.48 -7.44
N PHE A 243 -27.02 8.99 -7.13
CA PHE A 243 -26.66 7.57 -7.17
C PHE A 243 -25.55 7.25 -6.15
N ASN A 244 -25.28 5.95 -5.95
CA ASN A 244 -24.30 5.50 -4.97
C ASN A 244 -22.86 5.48 -5.51
N CYS A 245 -22.10 6.53 -5.18
CA CYS A 245 -20.67 6.63 -5.46
C CYS A 245 -19.84 5.51 -4.83
N ASN A 246 -20.24 4.97 -3.66
CA ASN A 246 -19.46 3.96 -2.96
C ASN A 246 -19.43 2.63 -3.73
N GLU A 247 -20.52 2.26 -4.40
CA GLU A 247 -20.57 1.05 -5.24
C GLU A 247 -19.57 1.09 -6.39
N ILE A 248 -19.36 2.28 -6.97
CA ILE A 248 -18.40 2.47 -8.06
C ILE A 248 -16.98 2.30 -7.55
N ILE A 249 -16.65 2.89 -6.40
CA ILE A 249 -15.32 2.77 -5.78
C ILE A 249 -15.05 1.31 -5.38
N ASN A 250 -16.00 0.66 -4.71
CA ASN A 250 -15.87 -0.73 -4.26
C ASN A 250 -15.64 -1.69 -5.43
N ARG A 251 -16.35 -1.50 -6.55
CA ARG A 251 -16.14 -2.32 -7.74
C ARG A 251 -14.70 -2.22 -8.29
N GLU A 252 -14.05 -1.07 -8.18
CA GLU A 252 -12.64 -0.94 -8.58
C GLU A 252 -11.69 -1.54 -7.53
N LEU A 253 -12.00 -1.42 -6.24
CA LEU A 253 -11.26 -2.07 -5.15
C LEU A 253 -11.29 -3.60 -5.25
N ASP A 254 -12.45 -4.18 -5.57
CA ASP A 254 -12.66 -5.63 -5.68
C ASP A 254 -11.84 -6.28 -6.80
N LYS A 255 -11.46 -5.51 -7.82
CA LYS A 255 -10.58 -5.99 -8.90
C LYS A 255 -9.14 -6.17 -8.43
N ILE A 256 -8.72 -5.49 -7.36
CA ILE A 256 -7.35 -5.61 -6.86
C ILE A 256 -7.19 -6.96 -6.18
N THR A 257 -6.19 -7.70 -6.63
CA THR A 257 -5.78 -8.97 -6.03
C THR A 257 -4.33 -8.86 -5.59
N SER A 258 -4.03 -9.42 -4.43
CA SER A 258 -2.65 -9.61 -3.95
C SER A 258 -2.43 -11.10 -3.71
N LYS A 259 -1.25 -11.60 -4.07
CA LYS A 259 -0.86 -12.99 -3.82
C LYS A 259 0.62 -13.12 -3.46
N MET A 260 0.94 -14.16 -2.71
CA MET A 260 2.31 -14.62 -2.54
C MET A 260 2.69 -15.52 -3.72
N ILE A 261 3.85 -15.28 -4.32
CA ILE A 261 4.46 -16.16 -5.32
C ILE A 261 5.70 -16.76 -4.68
N LEU A 262 5.73 -18.08 -4.56
CA LEU A 262 6.92 -18.77 -4.05
C LEU A 262 8.02 -18.72 -5.10
N ASN A 263 9.23 -18.39 -4.66
CA ASN A 263 10.41 -18.42 -5.52
C ASN A 263 11.23 -19.65 -5.13
N GLU A 264 10.91 -20.77 -5.76
CA GLU A 264 11.68 -22.00 -5.63
C GLU A 264 13.09 -21.76 -6.19
N THR A 265 14.11 -22.11 -5.40
CA THR A 265 15.51 -22.19 -5.82
C THR A 265 15.76 -23.47 -6.59
#